data_AF-A0A5K0Z6K7-F1
#
_entry.id   AF-A0A5K0Z6K7-F1
#
_cell.length_a   1.000
_cell.length_b   1.000
_cell.length_c   1.000
_cell.angle_alpha   90.00
_cell.angle_beta   90.00
_cell.angle_gamma   90.00
#
_symmetry.space_group_name_H-M   'P 1'
#
loop_
_entity.id
_entity.type
_entity.pdbx_description
1 polymer ?
#
loop_
_entity_poly.entity_id
_entity_poly.type
_entity_poly.pdbx_seq_one_letter_code
_entity_poly.pdbx_strand_id
1 'polypeptide(L)' 'YDPSTGIYGMDFYVVLERAGYRVSRRRRCKSCVGLHHRVTKEDAMKWFQVKYEGVILNKAQTTAAS' A
#
# COMPACT_ATOMS: atom_id res chain seq x y z
N TYR A 1 -27.64 -7.58 5.82
CA TYR A 1 -27.18 -8.68 6.69
C TYR A 1 -28.08 -9.85 6.38
N ASP A 2 -27.52 -10.89 5.77
CA ASP A 2 -28.25 -12.13 5.53
C ASP A 2 -27.81 -13.15 6.61
N PRO A 3 -28.71 -13.53 7.54
CA PRO A 3 -28.39 -14.45 8.61
C PRO A 3 -27.97 -15.85 8.13
N SER A 4 -28.27 -16.22 6.88
CA SER A 4 -27.95 -17.55 6.34
C SER A 4 -26.48 -17.70 5.92
N THR A 5 -25.81 -16.60 5.59
CA THR A 5 -24.48 -16.62 4.97
C THR A 5 -23.34 -16.63 5.99
N GLY A 6 -23.55 -16.11 7.21
CA GLY A 6 -22.51 -15.98 8.25
C GLY A 6 -21.61 -14.74 8.08
N ILE A 7 -20.62 -14.58 8.98
CA ILE A 7 -19.65 -13.48 8.96
C ILE A 7 -18.33 -13.99 8.37
N TYR A 8 -17.86 -13.34 7.31
CA TYR A 8 -16.56 -13.64 6.70
C TYR A 8 -15.56 -12.51 6.98
N GLY A 9 -14.34 -12.89 7.36
CA GLY A 9 -13.20 -11.98 7.37
C GLY A 9 -12.64 -11.80 5.97
N MET A 10 -11.95 -10.68 5.75
CA MET A 10 -11.27 -10.40 4.49
C MET A 10 -9.94 -9.71 4.77
N ASP A 11 -8.91 -10.16 4.06
CA ASP A 11 -7.60 -9.51 4.02
C ASP A 11 -7.51 -8.63 2.77
N PHE A 12 -7.05 -7.40 2.96
CA PHE A 12 -6.80 -6.45 1.87
C PHE A 12 -5.30 -6.20 1.70
N TYR A 13 -4.82 -6.38 0.47
CA TYR A 13 -3.48 -5.97 0.07
C TYR A 13 -3.55 -5.04 -1.13
N VAL A 14 -2.95 -3.85 -1.00
CA VAL A 14 -3.01 -2.79 -2.02
C VAL A 14 -1.61 -2.51 -2.53
N VAL A 15 -1.44 -2.54 -3.85
CA VAL A 15 -0.17 -2.22 -4.53
C VAL A 15 -0.23 -0.82 -5.10
N LEU A 16 0.77 0.01 -4.76
CA LEU A 16 0.93 1.35 -5.30
C LEU A 16 2.01 1.37 -6.39
N GLU A 17 1.69 1.93 -7.55
CA GLU A 17 2.64 2.14 -8.64
C GLU A 17 2.51 3.55 -9.22
N ARG A 18 3.63 4.12 -9.69
CA ARG A 18 3.63 5.34 -10.49
C ARG A 18 3.40 5.01 -11.97
N ALA A 19 2.89 5.96 -12.75
CA ALA A 19 2.78 5.80 -14.20
C ALA A 19 4.18 5.63 -14.81
N GLY A 20 4.47 4.44 -15.36
CA GLY A 20 5.80 4.11 -15.90
C GLY A 20 6.28 2.69 -15.58
N TYR A 21 5.66 2.01 -14.61
CA TYR A 21 6.03 0.64 -14.19
C TYR A 21 5.89 -0.44 -15.28
N ARG A 22 5.27 -0.12 -16.42
CA ARG A 22 5.21 -1.06 -17.55
C ARG A 22 6.58 -1.45 -18.08
N VAL A 23 7.62 -0.63 -17.94
CA VAL A 23 8.96 -0.90 -18.46
C VAL A 23 9.59 -2.19 -17.90
N SER A 24 9.25 -2.56 -16.66
CA SER A 24 9.73 -3.80 -16.02
C SER A 24 8.85 -5.02 -16.32
N ARG A 25 7.64 -4.83 -16.87
CA ARG A 25 6.66 -5.89 -17.14
C ARG A 25 6.50 -6.22 -18.62
N ARG A 26 6.84 -5.28 -19.51
CA ARG A 26 6.71 -5.47 -20.97
C ARG A 26 7.60 -6.60 -21.50
N ARG A 27 7.12 -7.30 -22.54
CA ARG A 27 7.83 -8.42 -23.20
C ARG A 27 9.07 -7.97 -23.97
N ARG A 28 8.95 -6.93 -24.81
CA ARG A 28 10.04 -6.39 -25.63
C ARG A 28 10.73 -5.23 -24.92
N CYS A 29 12.06 -5.17 -25.00
CA CYS A 29 12.90 -4.11 -24.40
C CYS A 29 12.64 -3.89 -22.90
N LYS A 30 12.48 -4.97 -22.13
CA LYS A 30 12.29 -4.89 -20.69
C LYS A 30 13.48 -4.18 -20.03
N SER A 31 13.21 -3.28 -19.11
CA SER A 31 14.23 -2.53 -18.37
C SER A 31 13.81 -2.32 -16.91
N CYS A 32 14.77 -1.99 -16.05
CA CYS A 32 14.51 -1.72 -14.65
C CYS A 32 13.75 -0.40 -14.46
N VAL A 33 12.89 -0.32 -13.43
CA VAL A 33 12.35 0.95 -12.94
C VAL A 33 13.46 1.68 -12.19
N GLY A 34 13.74 2.91 -12.60
CA GLY A 34 14.76 3.77 -11.99
C GLY A 34 14.47 4.06 -10.52
N LEU A 35 15.53 4.27 -9.72
CA LEU A 35 15.45 4.38 -8.26
C LEU A 35 14.45 5.45 -7.80
N HIS A 36 14.54 6.66 -8.35
CA HIS A 36 13.65 7.78 -7.99
C HIS A 36 12.19 7.60 -8.46
N HIS A 37 11.94 6.67 -9.38
CA HIS A 37 10.59 6.35 -9.83
C HIS A 37 9.93 5.27 -8.97
N ARG A 38 10.68 4.62 -8.08
CA ARG A 38 10.12 3.63 -7.15
C ARG A 38 9.30 4.34 -6.07
N VAL A 39 8.25 3.66 -5.61
CA VAL A 39 7.46 4.14 -4.46
C VAL A 39 8.17 3.66 -3.19
N THR A 40 8.54 4.59 -2.32
CA THR A 40 9.10 4.28 -1.01
C THR A 40 7.99 4.14 0.03
N LYS A 41 8.35 3.66 1.23
CA LYS A 41 7.42 3.56 2.36
C LYS A 41 6.87 4.94 2.72
N GLU A 42 7.73 5.95 2.75
CA GLU A 42 7.39 7.33 3.10
C GLU A 42 6.46 7.96 2.08
N ASP A 43 6.69 7.70 0.79
CA ASP A 43 5.80 8.14 -0.29
C ASP A 43 4.41 7.53 -0.14
N ALA A 44 4.32 6.22 0.12
CA ALA A 44 3.06 5.51 0.30
C ALA A 44 2.27 6.04 1.51
N MET A 45 2.94 6.25 2.65
CA MET A 45 2.34 6.82 3.86
C MET A 45 1.76 8.22 3.60
N LYS A 46 2.53 9.10 2.95
CA LYS A 46 2.07 10.46 2.60
C LYS A 46 0.91 10.43 1.61
N TRP A 47 0.98 9.57 0.60
CA TRP A 47 -0.09 9.43 -0.38
C TRP A 47 -1.41 8.99 0.28
N PHE A 48 -1.36 8.06 1.22
CA PHE A 48 -2.54 7.59 1.95
C PHE A 48 -3.17 8.71 2.80
N GLN A 49 -2.33 9.47 3.53
CA GLN A 49 -2.78 10.63 4.30
C GLN A 49 -3.44 11.70 3.43
N VAL A 50 -2.83 12.05 2.29
CA VAL A 50 -3.35 13.11 1.42
C VAL A 50 -4.59 12.68 0.64
N LYS A 51 -4.60 11.44 0.13
CA LYS A 51 -5.66 10.98 -0.78
C LYS A 51 -6.93 10.56 -0.05
N TYR A 52 -6.79 10.03 1.16
CA TYR A 52 -7.88 9.44 1.93
C TYR A 52 -8.01 10.00 3.34
N GLU A 53 -7.23 11.03 3.69
CA GLU A 53 -7.23 11.63 5.05
C GLU A 53 -6.93 10.57 6.13
N GLY A 54 -6.16 9.54 5.76
CA GLY A 54 -5.95 8.37 6.58
C GLY A 54 -4.97 8.63 7.73
N VAL A 55 -5.30 8.18 8.94
CA VAL A 55 -4.43 8.29 10.12
C VAL A 55 -3.50 7.07 10.20
N ILE A 56 -2.20 7.31 10.35
CA ILE A 56 -1.20 6.24 10.50
C ILE A 56 -0.86 6.08 11.98
N LEU A 57 -1.16 4.91 12.54
CA LEU A 57 -0.90 4.60 13.95
C LEU A 57 0.49 3.99 14.12
N ASN A 58 1.32 4.56 15.00
CA ASN A 58 2.61 3.99 15.35
C ASN A 58 2.44 3.03 16.54
N LYS A 59 2.43 1.72 16.27
CA LYS A 59 2.08 0.69 17.28
C LYS A 59 3.19 0.42 18.33
N ALA A 60 4.32 1.12 18.28
CA ALA A 60 5.50 0.80 19.09
C ALA A 60 5.56 1.45 20.49
N GLN A 61 4.56 2.25 20.92
CA GLN A 61 4.65 3.03 22.17
C GLN A 61 3.70 2.60 23.30
N THR A 62 2.79 1.65 23.08
CA THR A 62 1.77 1.27 24.08
C THR A 62 2.18 0.18 25.07
N THR A 63 3.39 -0.38 24.99
CA THR A 63 3.87 -1.40 25.96
C THR A 63 4.70 -0.82 27.11
N ALA A 64 4.76 0.50 27.28
CA ALA A 64 5.49 1.17 28.37
C ALA A 64 4.59 1.74 29.49
N ALA A 65 3.28 1.49 29.43
CA ALA A 65 2.33 1.87 30.47
C ALA A 65 1.62 0.62 31.01
N SER A 66 2.33 -0.11 31.87
CA SER A 66 1.79 -1.13 32.78
C SER A 66 2.60 -1.05 34.07
#